data_AF-A0A6V7XWS7-F1
#
_entry.id   AF-A0A6V7XWS7-F1
#
_cell.length_a   1.000
_cell.length_b   1.000
_cell.length_c   1.000
_cell.angle_alpha   90.00
_cell.angle_beta   90.00
_cell.angle_gamma   90.00
#
_symmetry.space_group_name_H-M   'P 1'
#
loop_
_entity.id
_entity.type
_entity.pdbx_description
1 polymer ?
#
loop_
_entity_poly.entity_id
_entity_poly.type
_entity_poly.pdbx_seq_one_letter_code
_entity_poly.pdbx_strand_id
1 'polypeptide(L)'
;MTQIHDIKHAQTERNEWGSSWQFLLTCIGYAVGLGNIWRFPALAYEHGAFLIPYLICSLLIGFPLLYLEMSIGQFCKAGPAVAYGWIRPAFQGIGWSMAMLSLLIGIYYNVIDYNWEF
;
A
#
# COMPACT_ATOMS: atom_id res chain seq x y z
N MET A 1 -42.56 -10.92 -2.93
CA MET A 1 -41.64 -11.03 -4.08
C MET A 1 -40.81 -9.76 -4.33
N THR A 2 -41.21 -8.60 -3.79
CA THR A 2 -40.52 -7.30 -3.99
C THR A 2 -39.35 -7.02 -3.03
N GLN A 3 -39.28 -7.67 -1.86
CA GLN A 3 -38.27 -7.35 -0.82
C GLN A 3 -36.88 -8.00 -1.01
N ILE A 4 -36.71 -8.93 -1.95
CA ILE A 4 -35.41 -9.58 -2.24
C ILE A 4 -34.61 -8.76 -3.28
N HIS A 5 -35.27 -7.89 -4.06
CA HIS A 5 -34.59 -7.08 -5.07
C HIS A 5 -33.84 -5.89 -4.43
N ASP A 6 -34.38 -5.29 -3.37
CA ASP A 6 -33.76 -4.15 -2.67
C ASP A 6 -32.47 -4.52 -1.92
N ILE A 7 -32.37 -5.75 -1.37
CA ILE A 7 -31.16 -6.23 -0.68
C ILE A 7 -29.99 -6.40 -1.68
N LYS A 8 -30.28 -6.58 -2.97
CA LYS A 8 -29.24 -6.68 -4.03
C LYS A 8 -28.65 -5.33 -4.42
N HIS A 9 -29.38 -4.23 -4.22
CA HIS A 9 -28.89 -2.87 -4.53
C HIS A 9 -28.12 -2.23 -3.37
N ALA A 10 -28.27 -2.74 -2.15
CA ALA A 10 -27.51 -2.30 -0.97
C ALA A 10 -26.09 -2.89 -0.90
N GLN A 11 -25.62 -3.55 -1.96
CA GLN A 11 -24.27 -4.09 -2.06
C GLN A 11 -23.54 -3.37 -3.19
N THR A 12 -22.52 -2.59 -2.80
CA THR A 12 -21.46 -2.05 -3.67
C THR A 12 -21.70 -0.67 -4.30
N GLU A 13 -22.18 0.31 -3.55
CA GLU A 13 -21.65 1.67 -3.76
C GLU A 13 -20.28 1.72 -3.08
N ARG A 14 -19.21 1.74 -3.88
CA ARG A 14 -17.85 1.88 -3.36
C ARG A 14 -17.68 3.32 -2.90
N ASN A 15 -17.29 3.51 -1.64
CA ASN A 15 -17.00 4.83 -1.09
C ASN A 15 -15.96 5.53 -1.98
N GLU A 16 -16.36 6.62 -2.62
CA GLU A 16 -15.48 7.48 -3.40
C GLU A 16 -14.76 8.45 -2.47
N TRP A 17 -13.54 8.82 -2.84
CA TRP A 17 -12.77 9.80 -2.06
C TRP A 17 -13.41 11.18 -2.21
N GLY A 18 -13.56 11.92 -1.11
CA GLY A 18 -14.17 13.26 -1.13
C GLY A 18 -13.37 14.30 -1.92
N SER A 19 -12.07 14.07 -2.14
CA SER A 19 -11.21 14.89 -3.01
C SER A 19 -9.96 14.14 -3.44
N SER A 20 -9.46 14.40 -4.66
CA SER A 20 -8.18 13.88 -5.16
C SER A 20 -6.99 14.26 -4.26
N TRP A 21 -7.06 15.40 -3.58
CA TRP A 21 -6.02 15.83 -2.63
C TRP A 21 -5.99 14.97 -1.37
N GLN A 22 -7.15 14.52 -0.88
CA GLN A 22 -7.22 13.62 0.27
C GLN A 22 -6.56 12.28 -0.06
N PHE A 23 -6.86 11.75 -1.25
CA PHE A 23 -6.23 10.52 -1.74
C PHE A 23 -4.71 10.68 -1.85
N LEU A 24 -4.22 11.76 -2.49
CA LEU A 24 -2.79 12.02 -2.63
C LEU A 24 -2.08 12.14 -1.28
N LEU A 25 -2.68 12.86 -0.33
CA LEU A 25 -2.12 13.03 1.01
C LEU A 25 -2.06 11.69 1.78
N THR A 26 -3.10 10.85 1.68
CA THR A 26 -3.08 9.50 2.26
C THR A 26 -1.98 8.64 1.64
N CYS A 27 -1.78 8.70 0.33
CA CYS A 27 -0.70 7.96 -0.35
C CYS A 27 0.69 8.44 0.07
N ILE A 28 0.90 9.76 0.20
CA ILE A 28 2.17 10.32 0.68
C ILE A 28 2.43 9.90 2.13
N GLY A 29 1.40 9.97 2.99
CA GLY A 29 1.49 9.51 4.39
C GLY A 29 1.84 8.03 4.50
N TYR A 30 1.32 7.19 3.61
CA TYR A 30 1.69 5.77 3.53
C TYR A 30 3.14 5.56 3.05
N ALA A 31 3.61 6.36 2.08
CA ALA A 31 4.95 6.21 1.51
C ALA A 31 6.07 6.71 2.45
N VAL A 32 5.81 7.74 3.25
CA VAL A 32 6.77 8.33 4.19
C VAL A 32 6.64 7.64 5.56
N GLY A 33 7.22 6.45 5.70
CA GLY A 33 7.27 5.72 6.97
C GLY A 33 8.33 6.25 7.94
N LEU A 34 8.03 6.26 9.24
CA LEU A 34 8.97 6.59 10.34
C LEU A 34 10.32 5.85 10.21
N GLY A 35 10.31 4.60 9.73
CA GLY A 35 11.52 3.81 9.50
C GLY A 35 12.44 4.37 8.41
N ASN A 36 11.90 5.02 7.37
CA ASN A 36 12.72 5.67 6.34
C ASN A 36 13.41 6.93 6.88
N ILE A 37 12.78 7.65 7.81
CA ILE A 37 13.32 8.90 8.36
C ILE A 37 14.50 8.64 9.31
N TRP A 38 14.48 7.55 10.08
CA TRP A 38 15.56 7.24 11.03
C TRP A 38 16.69 6.38 10.45
N ARG A 39 16.40 5.46 9.52
CA ARG A 39 17.41 4.58 8.91
C ARG A 39 18.26 5.29 7.87
N PHE A 40 17.69 6.29 7.19
CA PHE A 40 18.35 7.04 6.13
C PHE A 40 19.52 7.93 6.63
N PRO A 41 19.38 8.69 7.73
CA PRO A 41 20.50 9.42 8.33
C PRO A 41 21.63 8.50 8.80
N ALA A 42 21.30 7.35 9.38
CA ALA A 42 22.30 6.39 9.86
C ALA A 42 23.15 5.81 8.72
N LEU A 43 22.51 5.40 7.62
CA LEU A 43 23.22 4.87 6.44
C LEU A 43 24.00 5.96 5.68
N ALA A 44 23.49 7.19 5.65
CA ALA A 44 24.19 8.32 5.03
C ALA A 44 25.44 8.75 5.83
N TYR A 45 25.42 8.59 7.16
CA TYR A 45 26.56 8.87 8.02
C TYR A 45 27.68 7.83 7.86
N GLU A 46 27.34 6.54 7.77
CA GLU A 46 28.34 5.49 7.59
C GLU A 46 28.93 5.46 6.17
N HIS A 47 28.14 5.80 5.16
CA HIS A 47 28.53 5.73 3.75
C HIS A 47 28.18 7.05 3.06
N GLY A 48 29.08 8.04 3.11
CA GLY A 48 28.84 9.41 2.62
C GLY A 48 28.45 9.55 1.13
N ALA A 49 28.55 8.50 0.32
CA ALA A 49 28.11 8.44 -1.07
C ALA A 49 26.85 7.58 -1.32
N PHE A 50 26.24 7.00 -0.28
CA PHE A 50 25.09 6.09 -0.40
C PHE A 50 23.81 6.77 -0.90
N LEU A 51 23.73 8.09 -0.78
CA LEU A 51 22.59 8.88 -1.24
C LEU A 51 22.37 8.79 -2.76
N ILE A 52 23.45 8.80 -3.54
CA ILE A 52 23.39 8.80 -5.01
C ILE A 52 22.78 7.49 -5.55
N PRO A 53 23.31 6.28 -5.22
CA PRO A 53 22.70 5.03 -5.68
C PRO A 53 21.30 4.82 -5.10
N TYR A 54 21.03 5.27 -3.86
CA TYR A 54 19.70 5.18 -3.27
C TYR A 54 18.66 5.96 -4.09
N LEU A 55 18.96 7.22 -4.46
CA LEU A 55 18.06 8.03 -5.27
C LEU A 55 17.87 7.44 -6.67
N ILE A 56 18.95 6.95 -7.30
CA ILE A 56 18.87 6.31 -8.63
C ILE A 56 17.98 5.06 -8.58
N CYS A 57 18.20 4.16 -7.62
CA CYS A 57 17.38 2.97 -7.46
C CYS A 57 15.92 3.32 -7.12
N SER A 58 15.69 4.34 -6.29
CA SER A 58 14.33 4.79 -5.95
C SER A 58 13.59 5.36 -7.16
N LEU A 59 14.26 6.15 -8.00
CA LEU A 59 13.65 6.70 -9.22
C LEU A 59 13.44 5.64 -10.31
N LEU A 60 14.39 4.71 -10.46
CA LEU A 60 14.32 3.67 -11.51
C LEU A 60 13.44 2.48 -11.14
N ILE A 61 13.27 2.18 -9.85
CA ILE A 61 12.52 0.99 -9.39
C ILE A 61 11.32 1.43 -8.56
N GLY A 62 11.51 2.30 -7.57
CA GLY A 62 10.45 2.73 -6.66
C GLY A 62 9.34 3.50 -7.37
N PHE A 63 9.69 4.54 -8.13
CA PHE A 63 8.71 5.35 -8.86
C PHE A 63 7.88 4.55 -9.89
N PRO A 64 8.48 3.74 -10.80
CA PRO A 64 7.69 2.96 -11.76
C PRO A 64 6.85 1.87 -11.08
N LEU A 65 7.33 1.27 -9.99
CA LEU A 65 6.55 0.27 -9.25
C LEU A 65 5.33 0.90 -8.57
N LEU A 66 5.50 2.09 -7.97
CA LEU A 66 4.39 2.84 -7.40
C LEU A 66 3.37 3.24 -8.48
N TYR A 67 3.83 3.69 -9.64
CA TYR A 67 2.95 4.03 -10.77
C TYR A 67 2.17 2.81 -11.27
N LEU A 68 2.82 1.65 -11.37
CA LEU A 68 2.18 0.40 -11.79
C LEU A 68 1.12 -0.05 -10.79
N GLU A 69 1.42 -0.04 -9.49
CA GLU A 69 0.48 -0.42 -8.43
C GLU A 69 -0.74 0.50 -8.42
N MET A 70 -0.54 1.81 -8.56
CA MET A 70 -1.64 2.79 -8.65
C MET A 70 -2.48 2.57 -9.91
N SER A 71 -1.87 2.29 -11.05
CA SER A 71 -2.57 2.04 -12.31
C SER A 71 -3.43 0.78 -12.24
N ILE A 72 -2.91 -0.32 -11.68
CA ILE A 72 -3.65 -1.56 -11.46
C ILE A 72 -4.79 -1.34 -10.45
N GLY A 73 -4.53 -0.61 -9.35
CA GLY A 73 -5.53 -0.29 -8.35
C GLY A 73 -6.70 0.53 -8.90
N GLN A 74 -6.43 1.51 -9.77
CA GLN A 74 -7.46 2.30 -10.44
C GLN A 74 -8.23 1.49 -11.51
N PHE A 75 -7.56 0.58 -12.21
CA PHE A 75 -8.18 -0.25 -13.24
C PHE A 75 -9.07 -1.35 -12.65
N CYS A 76 -8.58 -2.12 -11.68
CA CYS A 76 -9.31 -3.23 -11.08
C CYS A 76 -10.41 -2.77 -10.11
N LYS A 77 -10.26 -1.59 -9.48
CA LYS A 77 -11.16 -1.05 -8.45
C LYS A 77 -11.53 -2.06 -7.34
N ALA A 78 -10.68 -3.06 -7.13
CA ALA A 78 -10.88 -4.21 -6.26
C ALA A 78 -9.63 -4.44 -5.39
N GLY A 79 -9.77 -5.23 -4.32
CA GLY A 79 -8.65 -5.55 -3.44
C GLY A 79 -7.54 -6.36 -4.16
N PRO A 80 -6.31 -6.38 -3.63
CA PRO A 80 -5.15 -6.97 -4.30
C PRO A 80 -5.35 -8.46 -4.65
N ALA A 81 -5.96 -9.27 -3.78
CA ALA A 81 -6.27 -10.67 -4.08
C ALA A 81 -7.20 -10.84 -5.29
N VAL A 82 -8.15 -9.93 -5.49
CA VAL A 82 -9.08 -9.96 -6.63
C VAL A 82 -8.43 -9.35 -7.88
N ALA A 83 -7.66 -8.26 -7.72
CA ALA A 83 -6.93 -7.61 -8.81
C ALA A 83 -5.94 -8.56 -9.51
N TYR A 84 -5.12 -9.28 -8.74
CA TYR A 84 -4.19 -10.27 -9.29
C TYR A 84 -4.90 -11.53 -9.81
N GLY A 85 -6.06 -11.87 -9.26
CA GLY A 85 -6.92 -12.95 -9.76
C GLY A 85 -7.52 -12.68 -11.14
N TRP A 86 -7.78 -11.40 -11.49
CA TRP A 86 -8.30 -11.01 -12.81
C TRP A 86 -7.26 -11.14 -13.92
N ILE A 87 -5.96 -11.03 -13.58
CA ILE A 87 -4.87 -11.24 -14.53
C ILE A 87 -4.72 -12.74 -14.82
N ARG A 88 -4.50 -13.56 -13.77
CA ARG A 88 -4.56 -15.02 -13.84
C ARG A 88 -4.93 -15.59 -12.46
N PRO A 89 -5.71 -16.68 -12.39
CA PRO A 89 -6.03 -17.35 -11.13
C PRO A 89 -4.79 -17.87 -10.38
N ALA A 90 -3.69 -18.17 -11.09
CA ALA A 90 -2.42 -18.56 -10.48
C ALA A 90 -1.74 -17.43 -9.67
N PHE A 91 -1.97 -16.17 -10.02
CA PHE A 91 -1.38 -15.01 -9.33
C PHE A 91 -2.20 -14.54 -8.12
N GLN A 92 -3.37 -15.16 -7.87
CA GLN A 92 -4.19 -14.86 -6.71
C GLN A 92 -3.42 -15.02 -5.38
N GLY A 93 -2.46 -15.94 -5.33
CA GLY A 93 -1.58 -16.14 -4.16
C GLY A 93 -0.75 -14.90 -3.79
N ILE A 94 -0.39 -14.05 -4.76
CA ILE A 94 0.37 -12.82 -4.49
C ILE A 94 -0.48 -11.87 -3.65
N GLY A 95 -1.74 -11.64 -4.02
CA GLY A 95 -2.60 -10.74 -3.25
C GLY A 95 -2.91 -11.24 -1.83
N TRP A 96 -3.03 -12.56 -1.63
CA TRP A 96 -3.14 -13.13 -0.28
C TRP A 96 -1.85 -12.96 0.53
N SER A 97 -0.68 -13.11 -0.10
CA SER A 97 0.60 -12.88 0.57
C SER A 97 0.78 -11.42 1.00
N MET A 98 0.33 -10.45 0.19
CA MET A 98 0.33 -9.02 0.54
C MET A 98 -0.56 -8.72 1.75
N ALA A 99 -1.73 -9.36 1.85
CA ALA A 99 -2.62 -9.21 2.98
C ALA A 99 -2.01 -9.79 4.27
N MET A 100 -1.39 -10.98 4.17
CA MET A 100 -0.72 -11.62 5.31
C MET A 100 0.49 -10.81 5.78
N LEU A 101 1.31 -10.31 4.84
CA LEU A 101 2.46 -9.46 5.17
C LEU A 101 2.01 -8.17 5.88
N SER A 102 0.95 -7.51 5.38
CA SER A 102 0.38 -6.33 6.02
C SER A 102 -0.07 -6.60 7.46
N LEU A 103 -0.64 -7.78 7.73
CA LEU A 103 -1.05 -8.20 9.07
C LEU A 103 0.15 -8.43 9.99
N LEU A 104 1.19 -9.13 9.52
CA LEU A 104 2.41 -9.35 10.30
C LEU A 104 3.12 -8.04 10.65
N ILE A 105 3.27 -7.16 9.65
CA ILE A 105 3.87 -5.83 9.83
C ILE A 105 3.03 -5.01 10.80
N GLY A 106 1.70 -5.02 10.66
CA GLY A 106 0.77 -4.37 11.57
C GLY A 106 0.99 -4.81 13.02
N ILE A 107 1.04 -6.12 13.28
CA ILE A 107 1.30 -6.64 14.64
C ILE A 107 2.65 -6.16 15.17
N TYR A 108 3.72 -6.25 14.37
CA TYR A 108 5.06 -5.83 14.77
C TYR A 108 5.12 -4.33 15.13
N TYR A 109 4.58 -3.46 14.27
CA TYR A 109 4.57 -2.02 14.51
C TYR A 109 3.70 -1.64 15.71
N ASN A 110 2.51 -2.24 15.85
CA ASN A 110 1.66 -1.98 17.02
C ASN A 110 2.36 -2.39 18.32
N VAL A 111 3.03 -3.56 18.36
CA VAL A 111 3.76 -4.01 19.56
C VAL A 111 4.92 -3.08 19.92
N ILE A 112 5.64 -2.55 18.92
CA ILE A 112 6.71 -1.57 19.16
C ILE A 112 6.14 -0.26 19.69
N ASP A 113 5.07 0.23 19.09
CA ASP A 113 4.42 1.47 19.51
C ASP A 113 3.93 1.34 20.95
N TYR A 114 3.26 0.24 21.29
CA TYR A 114 2.85 -0.06 22.66
C TYR A 114 4.03 -0.20 23.63
N ASN A 115 5.17 -0.76 23.21
CA ASN A 115 6.37 -0.86 24.07
C ASN A 115 7.08 0.49 24.25
N TRP A 116 6.88 1.44 23.34
CA TRP A 116 7.49 2.76 23.41
C TRP A 116 6.66 3.76 24.26
N GLU A 117 5.38 3.47 24.47
CA GLU A 117 4.47 4.25 25.33
C GLU A 117 4.50 3.85 26.82
N PHE A 118 5.26 2.81 27.20
CA PHE A 118 5.57 2.42 28.60
C PHE A 118 7.04 2.67 28.94
#